data_AF-A0A7C7A6U2-F1
#
_entry.id   AF-A0A7C7A6U2-F1
#
_cell.length_a   1.000
_cell.length_b   1.000
_cell.length_c   1.000
_cell.angle_alpha   90.00
_cell.angle_beta   90.00
_cell.angle_gamma   90.00
#
_symmetry.space_group_name_H-M   'P 1'
#
loop_
_entity.id
_entity.type
_entity.pdbx_description
1 polymer ?
#
loop_
_entity_poly.entity_id
_entity_poly.type
_entity_poly.pdbx_seq_one_letter_code
_entity_poly.pdbx_strand_id
1 'polypeptide(L)'
;MVFDTNISISVRCTKCGRLIIDDMSFFQMKNGNMVCTRCSCGEVVAKVKSRDFKTFHVIIPCLICGKEHKYVYTWESLPWEKVKILSCPSSFFDLAFIGGQKPIRNFVRKRQKDIKELFEA
;
A
#
# COMPACT_ATOMS: atom_id res chain seq x y z
N MET A 1 -1.94 -0.98 -26.78
CA MET A 1 -1.44 -1.73 -25.60
C MET A 1 -1.37 -0.78 -24.42
N VAL A 2 -2.28 -0.91 -23.45
CA VAL A 2 -2.25 -0.11 -22.24
C VAL A 2 -1.42 -0.91 -21.24
N PHE A 3 -0.15 -0.53 -21.05
CA PHE A 3 0.60 -1.04 -19.90
C PHE A 3 -0.09 -0.49 -18.66
N ASP A 4 -0.68 -1.37 -17.87
CA ASP A 4 -1.39 -1.01 -16.65
C ASP A 4 -0.37 -0.45 -15.67
N THR A 5 -0.05 0.84 -15.75
CA THR A 5 0.98 1.47 -14.90
C THR A 5 0.37 1.93 -13.58
N ASN A 6 -0.76 1.32 -13.21
CA ASN A 6 -1.48 1.58 -11.99
C ASN A 6 -1.07 0.56 -10.94
N ILE A 7 -0.66 1.08 -9.79
CA ILE A 7 -0.37 0.29 -8.61
C ILE A 7 -1.43 0.62 -7.57
N SER A 8 -1.85 -0.36 -6.80
CA SER A 8 -2.61 -0.08 -5.59
C SER A 8 -1.68 -0.26 -4.41
N ILE A 9 -2.01 0.44 -3.34
CA ILE A 9 -1.50 0.15 -2.02
C ILE A 9 -2.68 -0.11 -1.11
N SER A 10 -2.58 -1.11 -0.24
CA SER A 10 -3.50 -1.23 0.87
C SER A 10 -2.74 -1.12 2.17
N VAL A 11 -3.14 -0.16 3.00
CA VAL A 11 -2.49 0.14 4.28
C VAL A 11 -3.54 0.07 5.35
N ARG A 12 -3.17 -0.51 6.50
CA ARG A 12 -4.02 -0.49 7.67
C ARG A 12 -3.78 0.78 8.47
N CYS A 13 -4.85 1.52 8.72
CA CYS A 13 -4.85 2.68 9.60
C CYS A 13 -4.45 2.27 11.02
N THR A 14 -3.36 2.83 11.53
CA THR A 14 -2.89 2.60 12.90
C THR A 14 -3.82 3.21 13.94
N LYS A 15 -4.47 4.33 13.60
CA LYS A 15 -5.35 5.08 14.49
C LYS A 15 -6.76 4.49 14.61
N CYS A 16 -7.28 4.00 13.49
CA CYS A 16 -8.68 3.62 13.34
C CYS A 16 -8.89 2.15 12.96
N GLY A 17 -7.81 1.40 12.73
CA GLY A 17 -7.83 -0.03 12.41
C GLY A 17 -8.39 -0.39 11.02
N ARG A 18 -8.99 0.56 10.30
CA ARG A 18 -9.57 0.36 8.96
C ARG A 18 -8.50 0.12 7.91
N LEU A 19 -8.81 -0.77 6.97
CA LEU A 19 -7.99 -0.98 5.79
C LEU A 19 -8.36 0.06 4.73
N ILE A 20 -7.37 0.82 4.27
CA ILE A 20 -7.52 1.81 3.20
C ILE A 20 -6.84 1.23 1.98
N ILE A 21 -7.52 1.27 0.85
CA ILE A 21 -6.95 0.92 -0.44
C ILE A 21 -6.88 2.21 -1.24
N ASP A 22 -5.70 2.52 -1.75
CA ASP A 22 -5.45 3.70 -2.53
C ASP A 22 -4.83 3.29 -3.87
N ASP A 23 -5.47 3.73 -4.94
CA ASP A 23 -5.10 3.42 -6.31
C ASP A 23 -4.26 4.55 -6.87
N MET A 24 -2.99 4.27 -7.14
CA MET A 24 -2.04 5.26 -7.61
C MET A 24 -1.57 4.92 -9.02
N SER A 25 -1.78 5.85 -9.94
CA SER A 25 -1.22 5.76 -11.28
C SER A 25 0.20 6.28 -11.29
N PHE A 26 1.08 5.63 -12.05
CA PHE A 26 2.40 6.16 -12.40
C PHE A 26 2.38 7.62 -12.82
N PHE A 27 1.35 8.02 -13.59
CA PHE A 27 1.15 9.39 -14.03
C PHE A 27 0.99 10.40 -12.89
N GLN A 28 0.36 10.02 -11.77
CA GLN A 28 0.24 10.92 -10.62
C GLN A 28 1.61 11.18 -9.98
N MET A 29 2.49 10.18 -10.00
CA MET A 29 3.85 10.29 -9.42
C MET A 29 4.88 10.85 -10.41
N LYS A 30 4.59 10.75 -11.72
CA LYS A 30 5.44 11.20 -12.83
C LYS A 30 5.89 12.66 -12.61
N ASN A 31 5.06 13.55 -12.11
CA ASN A 31 5.43 14.97 -11.98
C ASN A 31 6.28 15.33 -10.74
N GLY A 32 6.94 14.37 -10.08
CA GLY A 32 7.63 14.59 -8.80
C GLY A 32 6.67 14.84 -7.63
N ASN A 33 5.37 14.62 -7.85
CA ASN A 33 4.35 14.79 -6.84
C ASN A 33 4.46 13.70 -5.78
N MET A 34 4.21 14.11 -4.54
CA MET A 34 4.08 13.22 -3.41
C MET A 34 2.60 12.87 -3.25
N VAL A 35 2.26 11.60 -3.40
CA VAL A 35 0.92 11.09 -3.13
C VAL A 35 0.83 10.72 -1.66
N CYS A 36 -0.04 11.40 -0.92
CA CYS A 36 -0.27 11.12 0.50
C CYS A 36 -1.60 10.41 0.66
N THR A 37 -1.56 9.13 1.00
CA THR A 37 -2.76 8.36 1.32
C THR A 37 -3.25 8.76 2.71
N ARG A 38 -4.41 9.44 2.74
CA ARG A 38 -5.07 9.85 3.98
C ARG A 38 -6.22 8.89 4.28
N CYS A 39 -6.33 8.51 5.54
CA CYS A 39 -7.51 7.82 6.02
C CYS A 39 -8.66 8.80 6.22
N SER A 40 -9.91 8.30 6.18
CA SER A 40 -11.10 9.02 6.62
C SER A 40 -11.04 9.53 8.07
N CYS A 41 -10.11 9.02 8.90
CA CYS A 41 -9.87 9.55 10.24
C CYS A 41 -8.98 10.81 10.28
N GLY A 42 -8.48 11.26 9.12
CA GLY A 42 -7.58 12.41 8.98
C GLY A 42 -6.09 12.08 9.07
N GLU A 43 -5.73 10.87 9.50
CA GLU A 43 -4.34 10.44 9.64
C GLU A 43 -3.71 10.07 8.29
N VAL A 44 -2.44 10.42 8.09
CA VAL A 44 -1.68 9.99 6.92
C VAL A 44 -1.16 8.58 7.16
N VAL A 45 -1.69 7.62 6.41
CA VAL A 45 -1.34 6.21 6.59
C VAL A 45 -0.19 5.77 5.70
N ALA A 46 0.01 6.43 4.56
CA ALA A 46 1.13 6.18 3.68
C ALA A 46 1.43 7.43 2.85
N LYS A 47 2.70 7.57 2.48
CA LYS A 47 3.22 8.66 1.66
C LYS A 47 4.08 8.05 0.57
N VAL A 48 3.71 8.23 -0.69
CA VAL A 48 4.47 7.74 -1.84
C VAL A 48 5.04 8.91 -2.60
N LYS A 49 6.36 8.90 -2.82
CA LYS A 49 7.07 9.94 -3.57
C LYS A 49 7.89 9.31 -4.68
N SER A 50 7.66 9.68 -5.93
CA SER A 50 8.59 9.32 -7.01
C SER A 50 9.73 10.32 -7.08
N ARG A 51 10.94 9.81 -7.35
CA ARG A 51 12.16 10.63 -7.46
C ARG A 51 12.62 10.77 -8.91
N ASP A 52 12.71 9.64 -9.62
CA ASP A 52 13.37 9.58 -10.93
C ASP A 52 12.52 8.85 -11.97
N PHE A 53 11.20 8.78 -11.80
CA PHE A 53 10.25 8.02 -12.63
C PHE A 53 10.48 6.50 -12.65
N LYS A 54 11.70 6.04 -12.37
CA LYS A 54 12.08 4.64 -12.24
C LYS A 54 11.90 4.14 -10.82
N THR A 55 12.17 4.99 -9.84
CA THR A 55 12.07 4.67 -8.41
C THR A 55 11.00 5.49 -7.73
N PHE A 56 10.36 4.88 -6.74
CA PHE A 56 9.49 5.56 -5.81
C PHE A 56 9.75 5.09 -4.39
N HIS A 57 9.50 6.01 -3.46
CA HIS A 57 9.70 5.83 -2.03
C HIS A 57 8.33 5.75 -1.38
N VAL A 58 8.05 4.64 -0.71
CA VAL A 58 6.85 4.42 0.09
C VAL A 58 7.23 4.62 1.56
N ILE A 59 6.65 5.63 2.19
CA ILE A 59 6.89 5.98 3.58
C ILE A 59 5.61 5.67 4.36
N ILE A 60 5.69 4.76 5.32
CA ILE A 60 4.56 4.30 6.12
C ILE A 60 4.93 4.45 7.60
N PRO A 61 4.18 5.26 8.39
CA PRO A 61 4.35 5.31 9.83
C PRO A 61 3.89 3.99 10.47
N CYS A 62 4.77 3.37 11.27
CA CYS A 62 4.45 2.13 11.98
C CYS A 62 4.10 2.42 13.44
N LEU A 63 2.91 1.94 13.84
CA LEU A 63 2.43 1.96 15.22
C LEU A 63 3.31 1.13 16.16
N ILE A 64 3.82 0.00 15.67
CA ILE A 64 4.40 -1.05 16.52
C ILE A 64 5.80 -0.66 16.97
N CYS A 65 6.61 -0.12 16.06
CA CYS A 65 7.95 0.37 16.38
C CYS A 65 7.99 1.88 16.67
N GLY A 66 6.90 2.61 16.42
CA GLY A 66 6.83 4.06 16.56
C GLY A 66 7.68 4.85 15.56
N LYS A 67 8.21 4.20 14.51
CA LYS A 67 9.08 4.80 13.49
C LYS A 67 8.42 4.83 12.12
N GLU A 68 8.84 5.75 11.27
CA GLU A 68 8.45 5.79 9.86
C GLU A 68 9.32 4.82 9.04
N HIS A 69 8.71 3.83 8.38
CA HIS A 69 9.42 2.95 7.46
C HIS A 69 9.40 3.51 6.06
N LYS A 70 10.59 3.62 5.46
CA LYS A 70 10.76 4.01 4.08
C LYS A 70 11.21 2.82 3.26
N TYR A 71 10.38 2.42 2.31
CA TYR A 71 10.68 1.39 1.33
C TYR A 71 10.95 2.04 -0.02
N VAL A 72 11.96 1.55 -0.73
CA VAL A 72 12.34 2.04 -2.04
C VAL A 72 12.13 0.91 -3.04
N TYR A 73 11.31 1.16 -4.05
CA TYR A 73 11.03 0.21 -5.12
C TYR A 73 11.24 0.86 -6.47
N THR A 74 11.64 0.05 -7.45
CA THR A 74 11.60 0.43 -8.85
C THR A 74 10.29 -0.04 -9.46
N TRP A 75 9.74 0.71 -10.41
CA TRP A 75 8.56 0.28 -11.15
C TRP A 75 8.78 -1.09 -11.77
N GLU A 76 9.93 -1.36 -12.39
CA GLU A 76 10.25 -2.68 -12.97
C GLU A 76 10.29 -3.83 -11.94
N SER A 77 10.56 -3.52 -10.66
CA SER A 77 10.61 -4.53 -9.59
C SER A 77 9.25 -4.87 -8.97
N LEU A 78 8.18 -4.12 -9.29
CA LEU A 78 6.88 -4.46 -8.73
C LEU A 78 6.33 -5.71 -9.39
N PRO A 79 5.82 -6.65 -8.58
CA PRO A 79 4.98 -7.69 -9.09
C PRO A 79 3.60 -7.09 -9.43
N TRP A 80 3.26 -6.93 -10.71
CA TRP A 80 1.89 -6.57 -11.11
C TRP A 80 0.90 -7.70 -10.89
N GLU A 81 1.36 -8.95 -11.01
CA GLU A 81 0.54 -10.14 -10.85
C GLU A 81 0.41 -10.60 -9.39
N LYS A 82 1.27 -10.13 -8.49
CA LYS A 82 1.27 -10.54 -7.08
C LYS A 82 1.18 -9.34 -6.14
N VAL A 83 0.71 -9.60 -4.93
CA VAL A 83 0.75 -8.61 -3.85
C VAL A 83 2.08 -8.74 -3.12
N LYS A 84 2.82 -7.64 -3.02
CA LYS A 84 4.03 -7.55 -2.19
C LYS A 84 3.64 -7.03 -0.81
N ILE A 85 4.09 -7.73 0.21
CA ILE A 85 3.79 -7.40 1.61
C ILE A 85 4.92 -6.52 2.16
N LEU A 86 4.55 -5.38 2.72
CA LEU A 86 5.43 -4.43 3.39
C LEU A 86 5.32 -4.68 4.88
N SER A 87 6.29 -5.40 5.43
CA SER A 87 6.37 -5.72 6.85
C SER A 87 7.42 -4.86 7.56
N CYS A 88 7.16 -4.57 8.84
CA CYS A 88 8.08 -3.84 9.70
C CYS A 88 9.36 -4.69 9.91
N PRO A 89 10.57 -4.22 9.54
CA PRO A 89 11.81 -4.96 9.81
C PRO A 89 12.10 -5.17 11.30
N SER A 90 11.49 -4.36 12.19
CA SER A 90 11.71 -4.46 13.64
C SER A 90 10.74 -5.42 14.34
N SER A 91 9.54 -5.62 13.78
CA SER A 91 8.45 -6.35 14.45
C SER A 91 7.86 -7.45 13.58
N PHE A 92 8.34 -7.60 12.34
CA PHE A 92 7.87 -8.54 11.32
C PHE A 92 6.36 -8.49 11.03
N PHE A 93 5.70 -7.41 11.43
CA PHE A 93 4.26 -7.26 11.28
C PHE A 93 3.92 -6.61 9.94
N ASP A 94 2.87 -7.08 9.29
CA ASP A 94 2.40 -6.57 8.01
C ASP A 94 1.80 -5.16 8.18
N LEU A 95 2.47 -4.14 7.63
CA LEU A 95 2.04 -2.75 7.68
C LEU A 95 1.17 -2.39 6.49
N ALA A 96 1.59 -2.82 5.32
CA ALA A 96 0.95 -2.47 4.06
C ALA A 96 1.17 -3.55 3.00
N PHE A 97 0.43 -3.43 1.91
CA PHE A 97 0.50 -4.32 0.76
C PHE A 97 0.54 -3.47 -0.51
N ILE A 98 1.43 -3.77 -1.43
CA ILE A 98 1.61 -3.02 -2.69
C ILE A 98 1.69 -3.97 -3.88
N GLY A 99 1.14 -3.59 -5.03
CA GLY A 99 1.06 -4.46 -6.20
C GLY A 99 0.05 -3.93 -7.22
N GLY A 100 -0.31 -4.78 -8.19
CA GLY A 100 -1.34 -4.43 -9.17
C GLY A 100 -2.72 -4.21 -8.54
N GLN A 101 -3.58 -3.46 -9.22
CA GLN A 101 -4.93 -3.17 -8.72
C GLN A 101 -5.79 -4.42 -8.51
N LYS A 102 -5.79 -5.31 -9.50
CA LYS A 102 -6.55 -6.57 -9.46
C LYS A 102 -6.14 -7.45 -8.26
N PRO A 103 -4.85 -7.79 -8.06
CA PRO A 103 -4.46 -8.68 -6.97
C PRO A 103 -4.70 -8.06 -5.58
N ILE A 104 -4.47 -6.76 -5.38
CA ILE A 104 -4.74 -6.12 -4.08
C ILE A 104 -6.22 -6.13 -3.76
N ARG A 105 -7.07 -5.72 -4.72
CA ARG A 105 -8.50 -5.66 -4.49
C ARG A 105 -9.09 -7.06 -4.26
N ASN A 106 -8.57 -8.07 -4.94
CA ASN A 106 -8.93 -9.46 -4.70
C ASN A 106 -8.46 -9.95 -3.33
N PHE A 107 -7.22 -9.62 -2.94
CA PHE A 107 -6.66 -9.99 -1.63
C PHE A 107 -7.48 -9.40 -0.48
N VAL A 108 -7.81 -8.11 -0.53
CA VAL A 108 -8.63 -7.46 0.50
C VAL A 108 -10.05 -8.02 0.52
N ARG A 109 -10.66 -8.30 -0.65
CA ARG A 109 -11.98 -8.94 -0.72
C ARG A 109 -11.97 -10.34 -0.11
N LYS A 110 -10.97 -11.16 -0.43
CA LYS A 110 -10.83 -12.51 0.11
C LYS A 110 -10.66 -12.47 1.63
N ARG A 111 -9.80 -11.58 2.12
CA ARG A 111 -9.58 -11.39 3.56
C ARG A 111 -10.83 -10.93 4.31
N GLN A 112 -11.66 -10.07 3.71
CA GLN A 112 -12.95 -9.68 4.30
C GLN A 112 -13.97 -10.82 4.28
N LYS A 113 -13.96 -11.66 3.23
CA LYS A 113 -14.82 -12.85 3.15
C LYS A 113 -14.47 -13.87 4.22
N ASP A 114 -13.18 -14.24 4.35
CA ASP A 114 -12.69 -15.16 5.38
C ASP A 114 -13.11 -14.71 6.78
N ILE A 115 -12.99 -13.40 7.09
CA ILE A 115 -13.42 -12.87 8.39
C ILE A 115 -14.93 -13.04 8.60
N LYS A 116 -15.75 -12.79 7.58
CA LYS A 116 -17.21 -12.94 7.72
C LYS A 116 -17.62 -14.39 7.95
N GLU A 117 -17.02 -15.33 7.25
CA GLU A 117 -17.34 -16.76 7.39
C GLU A 117 -16.91 -17.32 8.75
N LEU A 118 -15.96 -16.69 9.44
CA LEU A 118 -15.58 -17.04 10.81
C LEU A 118 -16.53 -16.52 11.90
N PHE A 119 -17.39 -15.53 11.58
CA PHE A 119 -18.38 -15.00 12.54
C PHE A 119 -19.78 -15.61 12.36
N GLU A 120 -19.98 -16.47 11.36
CA GLU A 120 -21.24 -17.20 11.12
C GLU A 120 -21.12 -18.72 11.43
N ALA A 121 -20.22 -19.09 12.35
CA ALA A 121 -20.05 -20.47 12.83
C ALA A 121 -20.37 -20.61 14.32
#